data_AF-A0A067DFV3-F1
#
_entry.id   AF-A0A067DFV3-F1
#
_cell.length_a   1.000
_cell.length_b   1.000
_cell.length_c   1.000
_cell.angle_alpha   90.00
_cell.angle_beta   90.00
_cell.angle_gamma   90.00
#
_symmetry.space_group_name_H-M   'P 1'
#
loop_
_entity.id
_entity.type
_entity.pdbx_description
1 polymer ?
#
loop_
_entity_poly.entity_id
_entity_poly.type
_entity_poly.pdbx_seq_one_letter_code
_entity_poly.pdbx_strand_id
1 'polypeptide(L)'
;DEDRHYMADLEKFECDCGAWQISGLSCKHAMACISRNSLEPIDFVDESLKKDAYLRTYSETICPIPDQCNWPSVDKHVLLPLVKHVKIGKPKHNRKRERNEGPARKKKVHFDMQPVQ
;
A
#
# COMPACT_ATOMS: atom_id res chain seq x y z
N ASP A 1 18.57 -1.43 4.94
CA ASP A 1 17.34 -1.10 5.69
C ASP A 1 17.10 -2.02 6.89
N GLU A 2 18.14 -2.58 7.52
CA GLU A 2 17.99 -3.50 8.68
C GLU A 2 17.99 -2.79 10.04
N ASP A 3 18.09 -1.45 10.07
CA ASP A 3 18.31 -0.67 11.31
C ASP A 3 17.23 0.42 11.54
N ARG A 4 16.06 0.23 10.94
CA ARG A 4 14.94 1.17 11.08
C ARG A 4 14.08 0.77 12.28
N HIS A 5 14.09 1.62 13.29
CA HIS A 5 13.22 1.50 14.47
C HIS A 5 11.83 2.04 14.14
N TYR A 6 10.80 1.39 14.72
CA TYR A 6 9.41 1.80 14.60
C TYR A 6 8.82 1.96 16.00
N MET A 7 8.18 3.08 16.26
CA MET A 7 7.39 3.27 17.47
C MET A 7 5.98 2.74 17.24
N ALA A 8 5.43 2.05 18.23
CA ALA A 8 4.05 1.61 18.27
C ALA A 8 3.41 2.13 19.56
N ASP A 9 2.37 2.94 19.43
CA ASP A 9 1.58 3.47 20.52
C ASP A 9 0.30 2.63 20.64
N LEU A 10 0.24 1.77 21.65
CA LEU A 10 -0.87 0.85 21.86
C LEU A 10 -2.14 1.55 22.34
N GLU A 11 -2.03 2.70 23.02
CA GLU A 11 -3.19 3.45 23.51
C GLU A 11 -3.90 4.18 22.37
N LYS A 12 -3.12 4.67 21.40
CA LYS A 12 -3.65 5.36 20.21
C LYS A 12 -3.96 4.43 19.04
N PHE A 13 -3.61 3.15 19.13
CA PHE A 13 -3.73 2.19 18.03
C PHE A 13 -2.92 2.64 16.79
N GLU A 14 -1.71 3.16 17.03
CA GLU A 14 -0.86 3.76 16.00
C GLU A 14 0.50 3.10 15.92
N CYS A 15 1.06 3.05 14.71
CA CYS A 15 2.46 2.70 14.50
C CYS A 15 3.06 3.55 13.38
N ASP A 16 4.33 3.93 13.53
CA ASP A 16 5.07 4.71 12.53
C ASP A 16 5.18 4.02 11.16
N CYS A 17 4.99 2.70 11.13
CA CYS A 17 4.96 1.96 9.87
C CYS A 17 3.68 2.23 9.04
N GLY A 18 2.65 2.87 9.62
CA GLY A 18 1.39 3.20 8.97
C GLY A 18 0.45 2.03 8.70
N ALA A 19 0.94 0.79 8.80
CA ALA A 19 0.17 -0.40 8.47
C ALA A 19 -1.06 -0.59 9.38
N TRP A 20 -0.95 -0.18 10.64
CA TRP A 20 -2.07 -0.29 11.59
C TRP A 20 -3.21 0.66 11.22
N GLN A 21 -2.89 1.93 10.96
CA GLN A 21 -3.86 2.96 10.61
C GLN A 21 -4.58 2.69 9.29
N ILE A 22 -3.91 2.03 8.34
CA ILE A 22 -4.50 1.66 7.05
C ILE A 22 -5.43 0.45 7.20
N SER A 23 -5.00 -0.58 7.93
CA SER A 23 -5.71 -1.85 7.98
C SER A 23 -6.72 -1.96 9.13
N GLY A 24 -6.59 -1.15 10.17
CA GLY A 24 -7.30 -1.32 11.45
C GLY A 24 -6.79 -2.51 12.27
N LEU A 25 -5.82 -3.29 11.77
CA LEU A 25 -5.24 -4.45 12.44
C LEU A 25 -3.85 -4.13 12.96
N SER A 26 -3.51 -4.66 14.14
CA SER A 26 -2.18 -4.52 14.72
C SER A 26 -1.10 -5.02 13.76
N CYS A 27 -0.16 -4.14 13.41
CA CYS A 27 0.96 -4.49 12.54
C CYS A 27 1.99 -5.39 13.27
N LYS A 28 3.00 -5.90 12.56
CA LYS A 28 4.05 -6.75 13.18
C LYS A 28 4.79 -6.08 14.35
N HIS A 29 4.97 -4.76 14.31
CA HIS A 29 5.65 -4.00 15.38
C HIS A 29 4.75 -3.88 16.61
N ALA A 30 3.49 -3.50 16.40
CA ALA A 30 2.48 -3.47 17.45
C ALA A 30 2.28 -4.85 18.09
N MET A 31 2.22 -5.90 17.27
CA MET A 31 2.11 -7.28 17.75
C MET A 31 3.26 -7.67 18.67
N ALA A 32 4.49 -7.30 18.32
CA ALA A 32 5.64 -7.53 19.18
C ALA A 32 5.51 -6.80 20.53
N CYS A 33 5.00 -5.56 20.55
CA CYS A 33 4.73 -4.82 21.79
C CYS A 33 3.60 -5.48 22.62
N ILE A 34 2.50 -5.88 21.99
CA ILE A 34 1.37 -6.55 22.64
C ILE A 34 1.81 -7.85 23.30
N SER A 35 2.53 -8.71 22.56
CA SER A 35 3.04 -9.97 23.09
C SER A 35 4.03 -9.77 24.24
N ARG A 36 4.90 -8.76 24.17
CA ARG A 36 5.85 -8.43 25.25
C ARG A 36 5.15 -7.98 26.53
N ASN A 37 4.00 -7.31 26.41
CA ASN A 37 3.22 -6.87 27.57
C ASN A 37 2.18 -7.91 28.02
N SER A 38 2.15 -9.11 27.41
CA SER A 38 1.17 -10.17 27.69
C SER A 38 -0.28 -9.67 27.59
N LEU A 39 -0.53 -8.80 26.63
CA LEU A 39 -1.86 -8.26 26.35
C LEU A 39 -2.57 -9.09 25.26
N GLU A 40 -3.89 -9.05 25.25
CA GLU A 40 -4.69 -9.79 24.28
C GLU A 40 -4.75 -9.05 22.93
N PRO A 41 -4.32 -9.66 21.81
CA PRO A 41 -4.36 -9.06 20.48
C PRO A 41 -5.71 -8.49 20.04
N ILE A 42 -6.79 -9.14 20.47
CA ILE A 42 -8.16 -8.79 20.09
C ILE A 42 -8.59 -7.42 20.64
N ASP A 43 -7.92 -6.92 21.67
CA ASP A 43 -8.20 -5.60 22.24
C ASP A 43 -7.53 -4.48 21.43
N PHE A 44 -6.56 -4.82 20.57
CA PHE A 44 -5.76 -3.90 19.76
C PHE A 44 -6.13 -3.93 18.27
N VAL A 45 -7.40 -4.19 17.97
CA VAL A 45 -7.96 -4.04 16.62
C VAL A 45 -9.02 -2.94 16.62
N ASP A 46 -9.20 -2.32 15.45
CA ASP A 46 -10.23 -1.30 15.27
C ASP A 46 -11.62 -1.85 15.63
N GLU A 47 -12.43 -1.01 16.26
CA GLU A 47 -13.76 -1.38 16.76
C GLU A 47 -14.68 -1.89 15.63
N SER A 48 -14.51 -1.38 14.40
CA SER A 48 -15.28 -1.82 13.23
C SER A 48 -14.98 -3.26 12.78
N LEU A 49 -13.82 -3.81 13.17
CA LEU A 49 -13.38 -5.16 12.82
C LEU A 49 -13.75 -6.20 13.88
N LYS A 50 -14.33 -5.78 15.01
CA LYS A 50 -14.77 -6.70 16.06
C LYS A 50 -16.08 -7.39 15.69
N LYS A 51 -16.29 -8.56 16.30
CA LYS A 51 -17.50 -9.37 16.13
C LYS A 51 -18.77 -8.56 16.41
N ASP A 52 -18.75 -7.69 17.42
CA ASP A 52 -19.91 -6.90 17.80
C ASP A 52 -20.25 -5.84 16.74
N ALA A 53 -19.27 -5.26 16.06
CA ALA A 53 -19.51 -4.40 14.91
C ALA A 53 -20.09 -5.19 13.73
N TYR A 54 -19.59 -6.38 13.47
CA TYR A 54 -20.16 -7.27 12.45
C TYR A 54 -21.63 -7.60 12.73
N LEU A 55 -21.94 -8.06 13.96
CA LEU A 55 -23.30 -8.41 14.35
C LEU A 55 -24.25 -7.21 14.29
N ARG A 56 -23.80 -6.01 14.70
CA ARG A 56 -24.60 -4.79 14.55
C ARG A 56 -24.85 -4.43 13.09
N THR A 57 -23.82 -4.50 12.24
CA THR A 57 -23.91 -4.16 10.81
C THR A 57 -24.89 -5.08 10.07
N TYR A 58 -24.89 -6.37 10.40
CA TYR A 58 -25.75 -7.38 9.80
C TYR A 58 -26.94 -7.76 10.69
N SER A 59 -27.31 -6.90 11.64
CA SER A 59 -28.47 -7.15 12.52
C SER A 59 -29.80 -7.05 11.78
N GLU A 60 -29.83 -6.23 10.73
CA GLU A 60 -30.99 -6.03 9.87
C GLU A 60 -30.95 -6.94 8.64
N THR A 61 -32.13 -7.20 8.07
CA THR A 61 -32.25 -8.00 6.85
C THR A 61 -31.71 -7.22 5.66
N ILE A 62 -30.65 -7.74 5.03
CA ILE A 62 -30.22 -7.28 3.71
C ILE A 62 -31.20 -7.81 2.67
N CYS A 63 -32.05 -6.94 2.15
CA CYS A 63 -32.95 -7.30 1.07
C CYS A 63 -32.14 -7.70 -0.18
N PRO A 64 -32.44 -8.86 -0.79
CA PRO A 64 -31.80 -9.23 -2.03
C PRO A 64 -32.12 -8.21 -3.12
N ILE A 65 -31.16 -7.99 -4.03
CA ILE A 65 -31.40 -7.20 -5.23
C ILE A 65 -32.47 -7.96 -6.05
N PRO A 66 -33.59 -7.30 -6.41
CA PRO A 66 -34.64 -7.96 -7.17
C PRO A 66 -34.16 -8.35 -8.57
N ASP A 67 -34.90 -9.20 -9.29
CA ASP A 67 -34.57 -9.53 -10.68
C ASP A 67 -34.43 -8.27 -11.54
N GLN A 68 -33.58 -8.36 -12.57
CA GLN A 68 -33.29 -7.23 -13.46
C GLN A 68 -34.56 -6.64 -14.09
N CYS A 69 -35.58 -7.47 -14.35
CA CYS A 69 -36.88 -7.06 -14.88
C CYS A 69 -37.64 -6.09 -13.95
N ASN A 70 -37.35 -6.12 -12.65
CA ASN A 70 -38.00 -5.33 -11.61
C ASN A 70 -37.16 -4.12 -11.18
N TRP A 71 -36.03 -3.86 -11.83
CA TRP A 71 -35.19 -2.71 -11.50
C TRP A 71 -35.85 -1.41 -11.96
N PRO A 72 -35.77 -0.33 -11.15
CA PRO A 72 -36.26 0.97 -11.58
C PRO A 72 -35.47 1.45 -12.79
N SER A 73 -36.16 2.07 -13.75
CA SER A 73 -35.50 2.75 -14.87
C SER A 73 -34.78 3.98 -14.35
N VAL A 74 -33.47 3.86 -14.12
CA VAL A 74 -32.59 4.98 -13.75
C VAL A 74 -31.93 5.58 -14.98
N ASP A 75 -31.80 6.90 -14.98
CA ASP A 75 -31.10 7.61 -16.06
C ASP A 75 -29.64 7.16 -16.08
N LYS A 76 -29.21 6.59 -17.20
CA LYS A 76 -27.88 5.99 -17.31
C LYS A 76 -26.86 7.11 -17.43
N HIS A 77 -26.29 7.53 -16.31
CA HIS A 77 -25.09 8.35 -16.35
C HIS A 77 -23.99 7.56 -17.04
N VAL A 78 -23.63 7.98 -18.26
CA VAL A 78 -22.48 7.46 -18.98
C VAL A 78 -21.24 7.90 -18.20
N LEU A 79 -20.69 7.00 -17.39
CA LEU A 79 -19.39 7.22 -16.77
C LEU A 79 -18.35 7.25 -17.87
N LEU A 80 -17.85 8.45 -18.21
CA LEU A 80 -16.74 8.59 -19.14
C LEU A 80 -15.51 7.89 -18.54
N PRO A 81 -14.72 7.16 -19.35
CA PRO A 81 -13.47 6.58 -18.87
C PRO A 81 -12.58 7.67 -18.27
N LEU A 82 -11.97 7.39 -17.11
CA LEU A 82 -11.00 8.31 -16.52
C LEU A 82 -9.88 8.58 -17.54
N VAL A 83 -9.68 9.85 -17.89
CA VAL A 83 -8.63 10.26 -18.83
C VAL A 83 -7.27 9.97 -18.18
N LYS A 84 -6.57 8.95 -18.69
CA LYS A 84 -5.23 8.61 -18.22
C LYS A 84 -4.24 9.63 -18.78
N HIS A 85 -3.75 10.53 -17.95
CA HIS A 85 -2.60 11.37 -18.30
C HIS A 85 -1.33 10.51 -18.29
N VAL A 86 -0.91 10.04 -19.46
CA VAL A 86 0.40 9.39 -19.62
C VAL A 86 1.46 10.47 -19.44
N LYS A 87 2.22 10.40 -18.34
CA LYS A 87 3.40 11.26 -18.17
C LYS A 87 4.38 10.96 -19.29
N ILE A 88 4.85 12.00 -19.99
CA ILE A 88 5.97 11.89 -20.93
C ILE A 88 7.12 11.23 -20.16
N GLY A 89 7.52 10.04 -20.61
CA GLY A 89 8.51 9.23 -19.92
C GLY A 89 9.83 9.97 -19.74
N LYS A 90 10.68 9.47 -18.83
CA LYS A 90 12.01 10.04 -18.57
C LYS A 90 12.79 10.17 -19.89
N PRO A 91 13.33 11.36 -20.23
CA PRO A 91 14.15 11.51 -21.42
C PRO A 91 15.32 10.53 -21.37
N LYS A 92 15.63 9.92 -22.52
CA LYS A 92 16.72 8.95 -22.60
C LYS A 92 18.02 9.63 -22.22
N HIS A 93 18.76 9.04 -21.28
CA HIS A 93 20.09 9.53 -20.87
C HIS A 93 21.06 9.59 -22.06
N ASN A 94 20.98 8.61 -22.95
CA ASN A 94 21.81 8.57 -24.15
C ASN A 94 21.01 8.98 -25.38
N ARG A 95 21.62 9.86 -26.20
CA ARG A 95 21.15 10.19 -27.55
C ARG A 95 21.02 8.92 -28.40
N LYS A 96 20.02 8.86 -29.28
CA LYS A 96 19.91 7.83 -30.31
C LYS A 96 21.03 8.03 -31.34
N ARG A 97 21.88 7.02 -31.52
CA ARG A 97 22.98 7.05 -32.50
C ARG A 97 22.44 6.97 -33.92
N GLU A 98 23.13 7.62 -34.84
CA GLU A 98 22.84 7.51 -36.27
C GLU A 98 23.39 6.19 -36.83
N ARG A 99 22.86 5.75 -38.00
CA ARG A 99 23.21 4.46 -38.61
C ARG A 99 24.71 4.27 -38.83
N ASN A 100 25.45 5.36 -39.05
CA ASN A 100 26.87 5.34 -39.37
C ASN A 100 27.77 5.60 -38.14
N GLU A 101 27.22 5.79 -36.94
CA GLU A 101 28.02 5.94 -35.73
C GLU A 101 28.47 4.58 -35.17
N GLY A 102 29.78 4.41 -35.00
CA GLY A 102 30.37 3.23 -34.38
C GLY A 102 29.92 3.01 -32.93
N PRO A 103 30.20 1.83 -32.34
CA PRO A 103 29.77 1.48 -30.98
C PRO A 103 30.37 2.39 -29.90
N ALA A 104 29.72 2.43 -28.73
CA ALA A 104 30.18 3.27 -27.63
C ALA A 104 31.52 2.78 -27.12
N ARG A 105 32.55 3.65 -27.09
CA ARG A 105 33.77 3.35 -26.35
C ARG A 105 33.43 3.25 -24.87
N LYS A 106 33.41 2.03 -24.32
CA LYS A 106 33.35 1.81 -22.87
C LYS A 106 34.73 2.19 -22.31
N LYS A 107 34.82 3.28 -21.56
CA LYS A 107 36.02 3.57 -20.77
C LYS A 107 36.10 2.51 -19.68
N LYS A 108 37.15 1.69 -19.68
CA LYS A 108 37.47 0.87 -18.50
C LYS A 108 37.98 1.83 -17.44
N VAL A 109 37.19 2.07 -16.40
CA VAL A 109 37.70 2.67 -15.17
C VAL A 109 38.57 1.61 -14.51
N HIS A 110 39.88 1.85 -14.45
CA HIS A 110 40.75 1.08 -13.56
C HIS A 110 40.45 1.59 -12.15
N PHE A 111 39.95 0.71 -11.30
CA PHE A 111 39.75 1.02 -9.89
C PHE A 111 41.04 0.60 -9.18
N ASP A 112 41.96 1.55 -8.97
CA ASP A 112 43.12 1.32 -8.12
C ASP A 112 42.62 1.23 -6.67
N MET A 113 42.48 0.01 -6.15
CA MET A 113 42.40 -0.20 -4.71
C MET A 113 43.79 0.01 -4.12
N GLN A 114 44.01 1.17 -3.52
CA GLN A 114 45.14 1.34 -2.62
C GLN A 114 44.88 0.52 -1.35
N PRO A 115 45.82 -0.35 -0.92
CA PRO A 115 45.70 -1.03 0.36
C PRO A 115 45.83 -0.01 1.49
N VAL A 116 44.91 -0.11 2.45
CA VAL A 116 44.93 0.67 3.70
C VAL A 116 46.15 0.25 4.51
N GLN A 117 46.99 1.21 4.91
CA GLN A 117 47.92 1.08 6.04
C GLN A 117 47.27 1.68 7.28
#